data_AF-A0A5Q2QFB0-F1
#
_entry.id   AF-A0A5Q2QFB0-F1
#
_cell.length_a   1.000
_cell.length_b   1.000
_cell.length_c   1.000
_cell.angle_alpha   90.00
_cell.angle_beta   90.00
_cell.angle_gamma   90.00
#
_symmetry.space_group_name_H-M   'P 1'
#
loop_
_entity.id
_entity.type
_entity.pdbx_description
1 polymer ?
#
loop_
_entity_poly.entity_id
_entity_poly.type
_entity_poly.pdbx_seq_one_letter_code
_entity_poly.pdbx_strand_id
1 'polypeptide(L)'
;MTRLLILATALSATLASAVARAELFAQDEFLAPGQAYQLSAQQGEQSWSLAIRILPDYYLYVDKLVAFSAADGIETALALETGNYRDYPDPLFGSVKIYQGDLSLALRDNPLPGELWVKVQGCSMRGLCYPPEQRLLSIIPD
;
A
#
# COMPACT_ATOMS: atom_id res chain seq x y z
N MET A 1 69.88 17.65 -16.01
CA MET A 1 69.27 18.16 -14.77
C MET A 1 67.91 18.76 -15.13
N THR A 2 67.00 17.96 -15.67
CA THR A 2 65.96 17.23 -14.90
C THR A 2 65.04 18.18 -14.13
N ARG A 3 64.18 18.96 -14.79
CA ARG A 3 62.87 19.44 -14.28
C ARG A 3 62.03 20.02 -15.41
N LEU A 4 61.07 19.27 -15.94
CA LEU A 4 59.68 19.72 -16.18
C LEU A 4 58.92 18.59 -16.91
N LEU A 5 58.51 17.59 -16.15
CA LEU A 5 57.62 16.52 -16.61
C LEU A 5 56.55 16.30 -15.53
N ILE A 6 55.90 17.36 -15.05
CA ILE A 6 54.71 17.24 -14.19
C ILE A 6 53.80 18.44 -14.42
N LEU A 7 53.12 18.50 -15.57
CA LEU A 7 51.98 19.39 -15.73
C LEU A 7 50.94 18.81 -16.72
N ALA A 8 50.73 17.50 -16.65
CA ALA A 8 49.75 16.80 -17.47
C ALA A 8 48.89 15.80 -16.67
N THR A 9 48.79 15.95 -15.35
CA THR A 9 48.00 15.06 -14.48
C THR A 9 47.04 15.83 -13.56
N ALA A 10 46.56 17.00 -13.98
CA ALA A 10 45.64 17.81 -13.18
C ALA A 10 44.37 18.25 -13.93
N LEU A 11 44.01 17.59 -15.03
CA LEU A 11 42.79 17.91 -15.79
C LEU A 11 41.78 16.76 -15.92
N SER A 12 42.06 15.59 -15.33
CA SER A 12 41.16 14.43 -15.41
C SER A 12 40.37 14.14 -14.13
N ALA A 13 40.52 14.96 -13.07
CA ALA A 13 39.95 14.66 -11.75
C ALA A 13 38.70 15.48 -11.39
N THR A 14 38.20 16.35 -12.27
CA THR A 14 37.07 17.25 -11.94
C THR A 14 35.71 16.83 -12.51
N LEU A 15 35.63 15.74 -13.28
CA LEU A 15 34.34 15.23 -13.81
C LEU A 15 33.74 14.03 -13.05
N ALA A 16 34.41 13.50 -12.02
CA ALA A 16 33.90 12.33 -11.29
C ALA A 16 32.93 12.68 -10.13
N SER A 17 32.86 13.94 -9.70
CA SER A 17 32.15 14.31 -8.46
C SER A 17 30.66 14.63 -8.64
N ALA A 18 30.15 14.71 -9.87
CA ALA A 18 28.75 15.07 -10.12
C ALA A 18 27.79 13.88 -10.07
N VAL A 19 28.28 12.66 -10.34
CA VAL A 19 27.42 11.46 -10.46
C VAL A 19 27.10 10.84 -9.08
N ALA A 20 27.93 11.08 -8.06
CA ALA A 20 27.75 10.51 -6.72
C ALA A 20 26.78 11.28 -5.81
N ARG A 21 26.28 12.46 -6.23
CA ARG A 21 25.35 13.29 -5.41
C ARG A 21 23.87 12.97 -5.64
N ALA A 22 23.52 12.25 -6.71
CA ALA A 22 22.13 11.94 -7.03
C ALA A 22 21.55 10.82 -6.16
N GLU A 23 22.38 9.89 -5.68
CA GLU A 23 21.93 8.76 -4.85
C GLU A 23 21.59 9.17 -3.41
N LEU A 24 22.03 10.36 -2.96
CA LEU A 24 21.82 10.83 -1.58
C LEU A 24 20.46 11.52 -1.36
N PHE A 25 19.71 11.79 -2.43
CA PHE A 25 18.37 12.41 -2.39
C PHE A 25 17.24 11.45 -2.75
N ALA A 26 17.52 10.15 -2.93
CA ALA A 26 16.49 9.11 -2.87
C ALA A 26 16.06 8.91 -1.40
N GLN A 27 15.60 9.98 -0.74
CA GLN A 27 14.90 9.88 0.52
C GLN A 27 13.49 9.37 0.20
N ASP A 28 13.33 8.05 0.27
CA ASP A 28 12.08 7.30 0.42
C ASP A 28 10.80 8.12 0.19
N GLU A 29 10.46 8.35 -1.08
CA GLU A 29 9.19 8.95 -1.46
C GLU A 29 8.05 8.05 -1.01
N PHE A 30 6.99 8.64 -0.44
CA PHE A 30 5.81 7.88 -0.08
C PHE A 30 5.12 7.34 -1.32
N LEU A 31 4.79 6.05 -1.30
CA LEU A 31 4.08 5.43 -2.41
C LEU A 31 2.66 5.98 -2.55
N ALA A 32 2.08 5.87 -3.74
CA ALA A 32 0.65 6.10 -3.87
C ALA A 32 -0.13 5.00 -3.10
N PRO A 33 -1.34 5.28 -2.58
CA PRO A 33 -2.19 4.29 -1.90
C PRO A 33 -2.32 2.94 -2.59
N GLY A 34 -2.53 2.93 -3.91
CA GLY A 34 -2.65 1.69 -4.69
C GLY A 34 -1.34 0.89 -4.81
N GLN A 35 -0.20 1.54 -4.61
CA GLN A 35 1.12 0.90 -4.55
C GLN A 35 1.48 0.46 -3.12
N ALA A 36 1.04 1.19 -2.11
CA ALA A 36 1.22 0.83 -0.71
C ALA A 36 0.39 -0.41 -0.33
N TYR A 37 -0.84 -0.48 -0.83
CA TYR A 37 -1.74 -1.61 -0.60
C TYR A 37 -2.58 -1.94 -1.86
N GLN A 38 -2.39 -3.16 -2.37
CA GLN A 38 -3.15 -3.71 -3.50
C GLN A 38 -4.30 -4.56 -2.98
N LEU A 39 -5.51 -4.32 -3.50
CA LEU A 39 -6.71 -5.07 -3.17
C LEU A 39 -7.19 -5.82 -4.41
N SER A 40 -7.62 -7.07 -4.23
CA SER A 40 -8.23 -7.89 -5.28
C SER A 40 -9.30 -8.80 -4.70
N ALA A 41 -10.31 -9.10 -5.51
CA ALA A 41 -11.38 -10.03 -5.15
C ALA A 41 -11.14 -11.37 -5.84
N GLN A 42 -11.13 -12.44 -5.06
CA GLN A 42 -10.99 -13.82 -5.54
C GLN A 42 -12.31 -14.56 -5.34
N GLN A 43 -12.75 -15.27 -6.39
CA GLN A 43 -13.94 -16.11 -6.35
C GLN A 43 -13.52 -17.58 -6.31
N GLY A 44 -13.62 -18.19 -5.13
CA GLY A 44 -13.45 -19.64 -4.96
C GLY A 44 -14.74 -20.41 -5.20
N GLU A 45 -14.67 -21.74 -5.13
CA GLU A 45 -15.81 -22.63 -5.42
C GLU A 45 -17.02 -22.41 -4.49
N GLN A 46 -16.78 -22.04 -3.22
CA GLN A 46 -17.81 -21.96 -2.18
C GLN A 46 -17.93 -20.58 -1.54
N SER A 47 -16.94 -19.71 -1.71
CA SER A 47 -16.91 -18.40 -1.08
C SER A 47 -16.02 -17.41 -1.81
N TRP A 48 -16.21 -16.14 -1.50
CA TRP A 48 -15.43 -15.03 -1.99
C TRP A 48 -14.41 -14.62 -0.94
N SER A 49 -13.27 -14.09 -1.39
CA SER A 49 -12.29 -13.48 -0.50
C SER A 49 -11.75 -12.17 -1.03
N LEU A 50 -11.45 -11.27 -0.10
CA LEU A 50 -10.70 -10.04 -0.35
C LEU A 50 -9.23 -10.33 -0.02
N ALA A 51 -8.41 -10.42 -1.07
CA ALA A 51 -6.96 -10.52 -0.94
C ALA A 51 -6.35 -9.11 -0.93
N ILE A 52 -5.51 -8.85 0.06
CA ILE A 52 -4.87 -7.56 0.29
C ILE A 52 -3.37 -7.80 0.45
N ARG A 53 -2.57 -7.19 -0.42
CA ARG A 53 -1.13 -7.08 -0.24
C ARG A 53 -0.81 -5.71 0.36
N ILE A 54 -0.13 -5.69 1.51
CA ILE A 54 0.29 -4.46 2.17
C ILE A 54 1.81 -4.46 2.20
N LEU A 55 2.44 -3.49 1.53
CA LEU A 55 3.89 -3.39 1.50
C LEU A 55 4.47 -3.08 2.90
N PRO A 56 5.76 -3.43 3.13
CA PRO A 56 6.46 -3.04 4.34
C PRO A 56 6.33 -1.55 4.63
N ASP A 57 6.28 -1.19 5.91
CA ASP A 57 6.08 0.17 6.43
C ASP A 57 4.71 0.81 6.12
N TYR A 58 3.74 0.04 5.65
CA TYR A 58 2.35 0.47 5.53
C TYR A 58 1.42 -0.39 6.39
N TYR A 59 0.24 0.14 6.68
CA TYR A 59 -0.81 -0.55 7.42
C TYR A 59 -2.20 -0.05 7.02
N LEU A 60 -3.20 -0.90 7.23
CA LEU A 60 -4.61 -0.55 7.08
C LEU A 60 -5.31 -0.58 8.44
N TYR A 61 -6.25 0.33 8.66
CA TYR A 61 -7.10 0.29 9.86
C TYR A 61 -8.17 -0.79 9.72
N VAL A 62 -8.30 -1.65 10.73
CA VAL A 62 -9.27 -2.76 10.72
C VAL A 62 -10.71 -2.22 10.66
N ASP A 63 -11.02 -1.17 11.42
CA ASP A 63 -12.36 -0.55 11.50
C ASP A 63 -12.74 0.27 10.26
N LYS A 64 -11.77 0.53 9.37
CA LYS A 64 -11.96 1.33 8.15
C LYS A 64 -11.86 0.50 6.87
N LEU A 65 -11.73 -0.82 7.01
CA LEU A 65 -11.83 -1.78 5.92
C LEU A 65 -13.26 -2.34 5.88
N VAL A 66 -14.07 -1.85 4.94
CA VAL A 66 -15.49 -2.22 4.84
C VAL A 66 -15.81 -2.65 3.42
N ALA A 67 -16.37 -3.85 3.27
CA ALA A 67 -16.88 -4.36 2.00
C ALA A 67 -18.39 -4.07 1.88
N PHE A 68 -18.85 -3.72 0.68
CA PHE A 68 -20.25 -3.48 0.40
C PHE A 68 -20.56 -3.74 -1.09
N SER A 69 -21.82 -4.02 -1.40
CA SER A 69 -22.35 -3.92 -2.77
C SER A 69 -23.12 -2.62 -2.94
N ALA A 70 -23.28 -2.15 -4.18
CA ALA A 70 -24.02 -0.95 -4.49
C ALA A 70 -24.88 -1.16 -5.73
N ALA A 71 -26.14 -1.54 -5.51
CA ALA A 71 -27.14 -1.74 -6.56
C ALA A 71 -28.16 -0.60 -6.51
N ASP A 72 -28.48 0.00 -7.66
CA ASP A 72 -29.43 1.12 -7.77
C ASP A 72 -29.15 2.30 -6.81
N GLY A 73 -27.88 2.51 -6.48
CA GLY A 73 -27.43 3.55 -5.54
C GLY A 73 -27.62 3.21 -4.05
N ILE A 74 -28.07 2.00 -3.73
CA ILE A 74 -28.23 1.51 -2.35
C ILE A 74 -27.00 0.69 -1.96
N GLU A 75 -26.24 1.19 -0.98
CA GLU A 75 -25.13 0.43 -0.39
C GLU A 75 -25.64 -0.65 0.57
N THR A 76 -25.24 -1.90 0.34
CA THR A 76 -25.49 -3.03 1.25
C THR A 76 -24.16 -3.53 1.81
N ALA A 77 -23.98 -3.45 3.12
CA ALA A 77 -22.76 -3.95 3.76
C ALA A 77 -22.64 -5.47 3.59
N LEU A 78 -21.43 -5.93 3.28
CA LEU A 78 -21.09 -7.34 3.20
C LEU A 78 -20.27 -7.72 4.43
N ALA A 79 -20.59 -8.86 5.04
CA ALA A 79 -19.85 -9.34 6.19
C ALA A 79 -18.47 -9.85 5.78
N LEU A 80 -17.44 -9.06 6.09
CA LEU A 80 -16.03 -9.40 5.92
C LEU A 80 -15.49 -10.01 7.21
N GLU A 81 -14.82 -11.16 7.11
CA GLU A 81 -14.17 -11.75 8.26
C GLU A 81 -12.99 -10.92 8.75
N THR A 82 -12.71 -11.02 10.05
CA THR A 82 -11.56 -10.36 10.66
C THR A 82 -10.33 -11.23 10.50
N GLY A 83 -9.26 -10.66 9.94
CA GLY A 83 -7.97 -11.34 9.81
C GLY A 83 -7.08 -11.17 11.04
N ASN A 84 -5.81 -11.53 10.90
CA ASN A 84 -4.80 -11.27 11.94
C ASN A 84 -4.50 -9.78 12.03
N TYR A 85 -4.83 -9.17 13.16
CA TYR A 85 -4.55 -7.77 13.46
C TYR A 85 -3.67 -7.62 14.71
N ARG A 86 -3.14 -6.42 14.91
CA ARG A 86 -2.53 -6.03 16.19
C ARG A 86 -3.04 -4.67 16.64
N ASP A 87 -3.03 -4.44 17.95
CA ASP A 87 -3.24 -3.11 18.51
C ASP A 87 -2.04 -2.21 18.19
N TYR A 88 -2.32 -0.94 17.89
CA TYR A 88 -1.32 0.05 17.50
C TYR A 88 -1.68 1.42 18.08
N PRO A 89 -0.74 2.09 18.78
CA PRO A 89 -0.92 3.46 19.25
C PRO A 89 -0.67 4.45 18.10
N ASP A 90 -1.73 4.77 17.37
CA ASP A 90 -1.69 5.68 16.23
C ASP A 90 -1.66 7.16 16.68
N PRO A 91 -0.83 8.02 16.07
CA PRO A 91 -0.76 9.44 16.43
C PRO A 91 -2.02 10.26 16.12
N LEU A 92 -2.85 9.85 15.16
CA LEU A 92 -4.05 10.57 14.74
C LEU A 92 -5.31 10.06 15.47
N PHE A 93 -5.40 8.75 15.67
CA PHE A 93 -6.61 8.10 16.19
C PHE A 93 -6.43 7.45 17.57
N GLY A 94 -5.23 7.47 18.15
CA GLY A 94 -4.94 6.80 19.42
C GLY A 94 -4.87 5.28 19.27
N SER A 95 -5.39 4.54 20.25
CA SER A 95 -5.36 3.07 20.22
C SER A 95 -6.32 2.51 19.18
N VAL A 96 -5.77 1.92 18.12
CA VAL A 96 -6.50 1.31 17.00
C VAL A 96 -6.03 -0.12 16.75
N LYS A 97 -6.76 -0.86 15.92
CA LYS A 97 -6.32 -2.15 15.37
C LYS A 97 -5.90 -1.96 13.93
N ILE A 98 -4.76 -2.55 13.57
CA ILE A 98 -4.22 -2.45 12.21
C ILE A 98 -3.92 -3.82 11.61
N TYR A 99 -4.06 -3.90 10.29
CA TYR A 99 -3.53 -4.98 9.46
C TYR A 99 -2.16 -4.59 8.91
N GLN A 100 -1.23 -5.54 8.89
CA GLN A 100 0.08 -5.41 8.27
C GLN A 100 0.46 -6.72 7.57
N GLY A 101 1.20 -6.59 6.47
CA GLY A 101 1.53 -7.72 5.60
C GLY A 101 0.33 -8.21 4.79
N ASP A 102 0.55 -9.28 4.04
CA ASP A 102 -0.46 -9.85 3.15
C ASP A 102 -1.53 -10.60 3.96
N LEU A 103 -2.79 -10.40 3.58
CA LEU A 103 -3.94 -11.05 4.20
C LEU A 103 -5.00 -11.42 3.16
N SER A 104 -5.74 -12.48 3.44
CA SER A 104 -6.95 -12.86 2.72
C SER A 104 -8.09 -12.95 3.71
N LEU A 105 -9.18 -12.23 3.42
CA LEU A 105 -10.35 -12.12 4.28
C LEU A 105 -11.56 -12.71 3.56
N ALA A 106 -12.18 -13.72 4.15
CA ALA A 106 -13.38 -14.31 3.58
C ALA A 106 -14.56 -13.32 3.66
N LEU A 107 -15.38 -13.30 2.62
CA LEU A 107 -16.71 -12.70 2.63
C LEU A 107 -17.71 -13.79 3.00
N ARG A 108 -18.52 -13.53 4.02
CA ARG A 108 -19.58 -14.46 4.44
C ARG A 108 -20.81 -14.39 3.52
N ASP A 109 -20.99 -13.23 2.89
CA ASP A 109 -22.05 -12.96 1.93
C ASP A 109 -21.45 -12.96 0.52
N ASN A 110 -22.15 -13.56 -0.44
CA ASN A 110 -21.73 -13.50 -1.84
C ASN A 110 -22.07 -12.11 -2.42
N PRO A 111 -21.07 -11.34 -2.91
CA PRO A 111 -21.35 -10.11 -3.63
C PRO A 111 -22.13 -10.40 -4.91
N LEU A 112 -22.93 -9.43 -5.36
CA LEU A 112 -23.52 -9.49 -6.69
C LEU A 112 -22.38 -9.47 -7.74
N PRO A 113 -22.54 -10.19 -8.87
CA PRO A 113 -21.53 -10.20 -9.93
C PRO A 113 -21.17 -8.76 -10.37
N GLY A 114 -19.90 -8.41 -10.24
CA GLY A 114 -19.36 -7.10 -10.64
C GLY A 114 -19.55 -5.95 -9.64
N GLU A 115 -20.05 -6.19 -8.42
CA GLU A 115 -20.41 -5.11 -7.49
C GLU A 115 -19.64 -5.08 -6.16
N LEU A 116 -18.45 -5.67 -6.07
CA LEU A 116 -17.70 -5.60 -4.81
C LEU A 116 -16.98 -4.25 -4.65
N TRP A 117 -17.52 -3.40 -3.79
CA TRP A 117 -16.86 -2.17 -3.36
C TRP A 117 -16.17 -2.36 -2.02
N VAL A 118 -15.02 -1.71 -1.86
CA VAL A 118 -14.26 -1.70 -0.61
C VAL A 118 -13.92 -0.26 -0.22
N LYS A 119 -14.40 0.16 0.96
CA LYS A 119 -13.88 1.32 1.69
C LYS A 119 -12.60 0.89 2.40
N VAL A 120 -11.55 1.68 2.26
CA VAL A 120 -10.24 1.38 2.86
C VAL A 120 -9.54 2.66 3.26
N GLN A 121 -8.79 2.62 4.36
CA GLN A 121 -7.88 3.68 4.76
C GLN A 121 -6.65 3.08 5.44
N GLY A 122 -5.49 3.66 5.14
CA GLY A 122 -4.22 3.26 5.71
C GLY A 122 -3.24 4.42 5.86
N CYS A 123 -2.10 4.10 6.43
CA CYS A 123 -0.99 5.03 6.61
C CYS A 123 0.35 4.33 6.42
N SER A 124 1.40 5.12 6.32
CA SER A 124 2.78 4.69 6.48
C SER A 124 3.18 4.80 7.96
N MET A 125 3.98 3.82 8.42
CA MET A 125 4.67 3.86 9.70
C MET A 125 5.58 5.09 9.87
N ARG A 126 5.93 5.76 8.76
CA ARG A 126 6.73 7.00 8.74
C ARG A 126 5.89 8.26 8.92
N GLY A 127 4.58 8.14 9.19
CA GLY A 127 3.73 9.24 9.63
C GLY A 127 2.85 9.90 8.56
N LEU A 128 2.85 9.42 7.31
CA LEU A 128 1.88 9.85 6.30
C LEU A 128 0.61 9.00 6.37
N CYS A 129 -0.54 9.64 6.50
CA CYS A 129 -1.84 8.98 6.40
C CYS A 129 -2.59 9.39 5.14
N TYR A 130 -3.17 8.40 4.46
CA TYR A 130 -3.97 8.62 3.26
C TYR A 130 -5.43 8.91 3.64
N PRO A 131 -6.16 9.68 2.81
CA PRO A 131 -7.59 9.84 2.99
C PRO A 131 -8.33 8.51 2.77
N PRO A 132 -9.57 8.35 3.28
CA PRO A 132 -10.40 7.20 2.94
C PRO A 132 -10.64 7.10 1.44
N GLU A 133 -10.52 5.89 0.89
CA GLU A 133 -10.79 5.58 -0.51
C GLU A 133 -11.91 4.55 -0.65
N GLN A 134 -12.66 4.64 -1.75
CA GLN A 134 -13.56 3.59 -2.20
C GLN A 134 -13.00 2.97 -3.48
N ARG A 135 -12.94 1.64 -3.53
CA ARG A 135 -12.42 0.90 -4.69
C ARG A 135 -13.44 -0.12 -5.14
N LEU A 136 -13.86 -0.03 -6.40
CA LEU A 136 -14.58 -1.10 -7.08
C LEU A 136 -13.57 -2.16 -7.51
N LEU A 137 -13.77 -3.40 -7.09
CA LEU A 137 -12.89 -4.50 -7.41
C LEU A 137 -13.48 -5.34 -8.54
N SER A 138 -12.66 -5.56 -9.58
CA SER A 138 -12.96 -6.61 -10.56
C SER A 138 -12.79 -7.97 -9.90
N ILE A 139 -13.68 -8.87 -10.29
CA ILE A 139 -13.73 -10.23 -9.81
C ILE A 139 -12.80 -11.06 -10.67
N ILE A 140 -11.87 -11.77 -10.04
CA ILE A 140 -11.02 -12.76 -10.71
C ILE A 140 -11.55 -14.15 -10.34
N PRO A 141 -12.09 -14.92 -11.31
CA PRO A 141 -12.38 -16.33 -11.10
C PRO A 141 -11.08 -17.09 -10.83
N ASP A 142 -11.11 -18.01 -9.87
CA ASP A 142 -10.00 -18.96 -9.65
C ASP A 142 -9.78 -19.92 -10.84
#